data_AF-A0A453RXA6-F1
#
_entry.id   AF-A0A453RXA6-F1
#
_cell.length_a   1.000
_cell.length_b   1.000
_cell.length_c   1.000
_cell.angle_alpha   90.00
_cell.angle_beta   90.00
_cell.angle_gamma   90.00
#
_symmetry.space_group_name_H-M   'P 1'
#
loop_
_entity.id
_entity.type
_entity.pdbx_description
1 polymer ?
#
loop_
_entity_poly.entity_id
_entity_poly.type
_entity_poly.pdbx_seq_one_letter_code
_entity_poly.pdbx_strand_id
1 'polypeptide(L)'
;MRENDAKAFVRVWKVMEMCYKILGEGKLVTQRELFYKLLSDSPKYFSCQRHVNQTIQDVVSLLRCTRQSLGIMASSRGALIGRLVLHVCVC
;
A
#
# COMPACT_ATOMS: atom_id res chain seq x y z
N MET A 1 13.41 -12.83 21.76
CA MET A 1 12.65 -12.17 20.67
C MET A 1 12.34 -10.76 21.15
N ARG A 2 12.86 -9.70 20.50
CA ARG A 2 12.63 -8.33 20.99
C ARG A 2 11.18 -7.94 20.72
N GLU A 3 10.53 -7.26 21.66
CA GLU A 3 9.12 -6.85 21.57
C GLU A 3 8.81 -6.00 20.32
N ASN A 4 9.82 -5.33 19.77
CA ASN A 4 9.73 -4.56 18.52
C ASN A 4 9.61 -5.43 17.26
N ASP A 5 10.19 -6.64 17.25
CA ASP A 5 10.13 -7.54 16.09
C ASP A 5 8.70 -8.08 15.89
N ALA A 6 8.03 -8.40 17.00
CA ALA A 6 6.63 -8.83 16.98
C ALA A 6 5.71 -7.72 16.42
N LYS A 7 5.94 -6.46 16.83
CA LYS A 7 5.19 -5.31 16.31
C LYS A 7 5.44 -5.09 14.82
N ALA A 8 6.66 -5.31 14.34
CA ALA A 8 6.99 -5.21 12.91
C ALA A 8 6.28 -6.30 12.09
N PHE A 9 6.27 -7.54 12.57
CA PHE A 9 5.57 -8.63 11.89
C PHE A 9 4.06 -8.39 11.79
N VAL A 10 3.42 -7.94 12.88
CA VAL A 10 1.99 -7.61 12.90
C VAL A 10 1.66 -6.47 11.91
N ARG A 11 2.54 -5.48 11.77
CA ARG A 11 2.36 -4.39 10.78
C ARG A 11 2.34 -4.94 9.36
N VAL A 12 3.29 -5.79 9.00
CA VAL A 12 3.36 -6.42 7.66
C VAL A 12 2.08 -7.19 7.36
N TRP A 13 1.64 -8.01 8.30
CA TRP A 13 0.40 -8.78 8.17
C TRP A 13 -0.82 -7.88 7.97
N LYS A 14 -0.97 -6.84 8.79
CA LYS A 14 -2.09 -5.88 8.69
C LYS A 14 -2.11 -5.12 7.37
N VAL A 15 -0.95 -4.68 6.88
CA VAL A 15 -0.87 -4.03 5.56
C VAL A 15 -1.26 -5.01 4.45
N MET A 16 -0.80 -6.25 4.52
CA MET A 16 -1.15 -7.29 3.53
C MET A 16 -2.65 -7.60 3.53
N GLU A 17 -3.26 -7.75 4.71
CA GLU A 17 -4.71 -7.95 4.87
C GLU A 17 -5.51 -6.79 4.25
N MET A 18 -5.11 -5.55 4.52
CA MET A 18 -5.78 -4.37 3.97
C MET A 18 -5.62 -4.28 2.44
N CYS A 19 -4.44 -4.56 1.90
CA CYS A 19 -4.23 -4.60 0.45
C CYS A 19 -5.12 -5.67 -0.20
N TYR A 20 -5.24 -6.84 0.41
CA TYR A 20 -6.12 -7.90 -0.07
C TYR A 20 -7.60 -7.47 -0.12
N LYS A 21 -8.10 -6.80 0.93
CA LYS A 21 -9.47 -6.24 0.93
C LYS A 21 -9.67 -5.19 -0.17
N ILE A 22 -8.70 -4.30 -0.34
CA ILE A 22 -8.74 -3.26 -1.38
C ILE A 22 -8.77 -3.86 -2.79
N LEU A 23 -7.95 -4.88 -3.03
CA LEU A 23 -7.91 -5.65 -4.28
C LEU A 23 -9.23 -6.39 -4.52
N GLY A 24 -9.79 -7.04 -3.50
CA GLY A 24 -11.09 -7.73 -3.59
C GLY A 24 -12.26 -6.79 -3.89
N GLU A 25 -12.18 -5.53 -3.46
CA GLU A 25 -13.16 -4.48 -3.79
C GLU A 25 -12.91 -3.82 -5.16
N GLY A 26 -11.80 -4.17 -5.85
CA GLY A 26 -11.41 -3.53 -7.12
C GLY A 26 -11.07 -2.04 -6.98
N LYS A 27 -10.72 -1.59 -5.77
CA LYS A 27 -10.43 -0.18 -5.48
C LYS A 27 -8.94 0.09 -5.57
N LEU A 28 -8.60 1.34 -5.89
CA LEU A 28 -7.25 1.86 -5.82
C LEU A 28 -7.21 2.89 -4.69
N VAL A 29 -6.19 2.82 -3.85
CA VAL A 29 -6.02 3.77 -2.73
C VAL A 29 -4.67 4.47 -2.81
N THR A 30 -4.62 5.70 -2.36
CA THR A 30 -3.37 6.42 -2.17
C THR A 30 -2.67 5.98 -0.88
N GLN A 31 -1.36 6.23 -0.77
CA GLN A 31 -0.60 5.93 0.45
C GLN A 31 -1.16 6.61 1.71
N ARG A 32 -1.76 7.79 1.56
CA ARG A 32 -2.36 8.53 2.69
C ARG A 32 -3.70 7.93 3.09
N GLU A 33 -4.55 7.58 2.13
CA GLU A 33 -5.82 6.89 2.42
C GLU A 33 -5.59 5.54 3.09
N LEU A 34 -4.60 4.78 2.62
CA LEU A 34 -4.21 3.54 3.26
C LEU A 34 -3.76 3.76 4.71
N PHE A 35 -2.96 4.81 4.97
CA PHE A 35 -2.57 5.17 6.34
C PHE A 35 -3.78 5.50 7.21
N TYR A 36 -4.74 6.30 6.74
CA TYR A 36 -5.93 6.63 7.52
C TYR A 36 -6.80 5.40 7.80
N LYS A 37 -6.99 4.50 6.82
CA LYS A 37 -7.72 3.24 7.03
C LYS A 37 -7.04 2.35 8.08
N LEU A 38 -5.71 2.24 8.03
CA LEU A 38 -4.91 1.48 9.01
C LEU A 38 -4.91 2.13 10.39
N LEU A 39 -4.91 3.46 10.46
CA LEU A 39 -5.00 4.21 11.70
C LEU A 39 -6.36 3.99 12.38
N SER A 40 -7.45 3.94 11.61
CA SER A 40 -8.79 3.64 12.11
C SER A 40 -8.94 2.18 12.56
N ASP A 41 -8.40 1.21 11.82
CA ASP A 41 -8.49 -0.22 12.17
C ASP A 41 -7.61 -0.58 13.37
N SER A 42 -6.39 -0.02 13.42
CA SER A 42 -5.33 -0.51 14.30
C SER A 42 -4.38 0.61 14.73
N PRO A 43 -4.84 1.61 15.51
CA PRO A 43 -4.07 2.80 15.87
C PRO A 43 -2.81 2.48 16.70
N LYS A 44 -2.83 1.37 17.43
CA LYS A 44 -1.73 0.92 18.31
C LYS A 44 -0.44 0.57 17.54
N TYR A 45 -0.55 0.21 16.26
CA TYR A 45 0.59 -0.25 15.46
C TYR A 45 1.11 0.84 14.51
N PHE A 46 0.24 1.73 14.03
CA PHE A 46 0.57 2.73 13.01
C PHE A 46 0.46 4.15 13.56
N SER A 47 1.54 4.65 14.17
CA SER A 47 1.60 6.02 14.69
C SER A 47 2.07 7.06 13.67
N CYS A 48 2.74 6.64 12.60
CA CYS A 48 3.37 7.54 11.63
C CYS A 48 3.28 7.00 10.20
N GLN A 49 3.09 7.91 9.23
CA GLN A 49 3.09 7.58 7.79
C GLN A 49 4.36 6.83 7.36
N ARG A 50 5.51 7.17 7.94
CA ARG A 50 6.79 6.51 7.63
C ARG A 50 6.75 5.00 7.91
N HIS A 51 6.09 4.57 8.99
CA HIS A 51 5.97 3.15 9.32
C HIS A 51 5.16 2.41 8.26
N VAL A 52 4.07 3.00 7.76
CA VAL A 52 3.28 2.42 6.67
C VAL A 52 4.09 2.35 5.38
N ASN A 53 4.79 3.44 5.02
CA ASN A 53 5.61 3.47 3.81
C ASN A 53 6.72 2.42 3.82
N GLN A 54 7.39 2.22 4.95
CA GLN A 54 8.40 1.17 5.12
C GLN A 54 7.75 -0.22 4.99
N THR A 55 6.64 -0.44 5.71
CA THR A 55 5.94 -1.74 5.69
C THR A 55 5.45 -2.08 4.27
N ILE A 56 4.99 -1.11 3.48
CA ILE A 56 4.63 -1.32 2.08
C ILE A 56 5.85 -1.79 1.27
N GLN A 57 7.03 -1.19 1.47
CA GLN A 57 8.25 -1.63 0.79
C GLN A 57 8.65 -3.06 1.23
N ASP A 58 8.47 -3.39 2.50
CA ASP A 58 8.73 -4.73 3.02
C ASP A 58 7.77 -5.75 2.39
N VAL A 59 6.46 -5.44 2.26
CA VAL A 59 5.48 -6.28 1.57
C VAL A 59 5.79 -6.43 0.08
N VAL A 60 6.17 -5.34 -0.59
CA VAL A 60 6.59 -5.33 -2.00
C VAL A 60 7.81 -6.23 -2.22
N SER A 61 8.80 -6.14 -1.34
CA SER A 61 10.01 -6.97 -1.45
C SER A 61 9.73 -8.44 -1.12
N LEU A 62 8.82 -8.71 -0.18
CA LEU A 62 8.39 -10.06 0.20
C LEU A 62 7.60 -10.76 -0.91
N LEU A 63 6.63 -10.06 -1.53
CA LEU A 63 5.78 -10.61 -2.58
C LEU A 63 6.38 -10.49 -3.99
N ARG A 64 7.44 -9.69 -4.15
CA ARG A 64 8.05 -9.33 -5.44
C ARG A 64 7.06 -8.69 -6.42
N CYS A 65 6.13 -7.89 -5.91
CA CYS A 65 5.09 -7.21 -6.69
C CYS A 65 5.32 -5.70 -6.71
N THR A 66 4.83 -5.01 -7.72
CA THR A 66 4.84 -3.53 -7.72
C THR A 66 3.74 -2.99 -6.80
N ARG A 67 3.94 -1.76 -6.29
CA ARG A 67 2.94 -1.06 -5.45
C ARG A 67 1.57 -0.94 -6.13
N GLN A 68 1.57 -0.75 -7.46
CA GLN A 68 0.36 -0.65 -8.27
C GLN A 68 -0.43 -1.96 -8.26
N SER A 69 0.27 -3.10 -8.34
CA SER A 69 -0.34 -4.43 -8.25
C SER A 69 -0.95 -4.74 -6.88
N LEU A 70 -0.58 -4.00 -5.83
CA LEU A 70 -1.16 -4.09 -4.49
C LEU A 70 -2.40 -3.18 -4.32
N GLY A 71 -2.85 -2.52 -5.39
CA GLY A 71 -3.92 -1.52 -5.33
C GLY A 71 -3.48 -0.17 -4.76
N ILE A 72 -2.17 0.07 -4.63
CA ILE A 72 -1.63 1.33 -4.09
C ILE A 72 -1.19 2.23 -5.24
N MET A 73 -1.92 3.33 -5.41
CA MET A 73 -1.63 4.34 -6.42
C MET A 73 -0.77 5.47 -5.82
N ALA A 74 0.26 5.88 -6.55
CA ALA A 74 0.94 7.15 -6.30
C ALA A 74 0.15 8.26 -6.99
N SER A 75 0.08 9.45 -6.38
CA SER A 75 -0.51 10.62 -7.03
C SER A 75 0.22 10.87 -8.36
N SER A 76 -0.48 10.62 -9.47
CA SER A 76 0.08 10.78 -10.81
C SER A 76 0.13 12.26 -11.15
N ARG A 77 1.34 12.79 -11.32
CA ARG A 77 1.58 14.09 -11.95
C ARG A 77 2.50 13.86 -13.13
N GLY A 78 1.89 13.66 -14.30
CA GLY A 78 2.60 13.52 -15.57
C GLY A 78 1.76 14.13 -16.68
N ALA A 79 2.37 15.02 -17.47
CA ALA A 79 1.76 15.54 -18.68
C ALA A 79 2.28 14.72 -19.88
N LEU A 80 1.37 14.26 -20.73
CA LEU A 80 1.68 13.60 -21.99
C LEU A 80 1.13 14.47 -23.12
N ILE A 81 1.96 14.83 -24.09
CA ILE A 81 1.58 15.60 -25.28
C ILE A 81 2.06 14.84 -26.52
N GLY A 82 1.18 14.65 -27.51
CA GLY A 82 1.49 13.97 -28.77
C GLY A 82 0.34 13.11 -29.28
N ARG A 83 0.51 12.48 -30.45
CA ARG A 83 -0.46 11.52 -31.00
C ARG A 83 -0.22 10.12 -30.39
N LEU A 84 -0.72 9.91 -29.18
CA LEU A 84 -0.70 8.60 -28.50
C LEU A 84 -2.12 8.02 -28.39
N VAL A 85 -2.22 6.70 -28.51
CA VAL A 85 -3.40 5.93 -28.10
C VAL A 85 -3.02 5.18 -26.83
N LEU A 86 -3.67 5.50 -25.71
CA LEU A 86 -3.44 4.85 -24.43
C LEU A 86 -4.43 3.69 -24.27
N HIS A 87 -3.91 2.47 -24.15
CA HIS A 87 -4.66 1.35 -23.59
C HIS A 87 -4.36 1.25 -22.11
N VAL A 88 -5.36 1.52 -21.28
CA VAL A 88 -5.25 1.29 -19.84
C VAL A 88 -5.38 -0.20 -19.61
N CYS A 89 -4.26 -0.87 -19.41
CA CYS A 89 -4.25 -2.25 -18.92
C CYS A 89 -4.50 -2.17 -17.41
N VAL A 90 -5.74 -2.42 -16.99
CA VAL A 90 -6.05 -2.69 -15.60
C VAL A 90 -5.61 -4.13 -15.34
N CYS A 91 -4.49 -4.29 -14.64
CA CYS A 91 -4.06 -5.60 -14.13
C CYS A 91 -5.02 -6.09 -13.05
#